data_AF-A0A3M1U211-F1
#
_entry.id   AF-A0A3M1U211-F1
#
_cell.length_a   1.000
_cell.length_b   1.000
_cell.length_c   1.000
_cell.angle_alpha   90.00
_cell.angle_beta   90.00
_cell.angle_gamma   90.00
#
_symmetry.space_group_name_H-M   'P 1'
#
loop_
_entity.id
_entity.type
_entity.pdbx_description
1 polymer ?
#
loop_
_entity_poly.entity_id
_entity_poly.type
_entity_poly.pdbx_seq_one_letter_code
_entity_poly.pdbx_strand_id
1 'polypeptide(L)' 'MGATVGLVLLAPLFLVVALAVVLDSPGPVFFRHRRAGKGNRPIQVLKFRSMIDGADLIGPEVTASNDERITRVG' A
#
# COMPACT_ATOMS: atom_id res chain seq x y z
N MET A 1 11.95 11.89 -18.03
CA MET A 1 13.22 11.33 -17.49
C MET A 1 13.33 11.43 -15.96
N GLY A 2 12.87 12.50 -15.31
CA GLY A 2 12.95 12.64 -13.84
C GLY A 2 12.31 11.50 -13.04
N ALA A 3 11.16 10.97 -13.51
CA ALA A 3 10.49 9.84 -12.85
C ALA A 3 11.35 8.56 -12.81
N THR A 4 12.08 8.26 -13.89
CA THR A 4 12.93 7.07 -13.97
C THR A 4 14.11 7.16 -13.02
N VAL A 5 14.77 8.33 -12.97
CA VAL A 5 15.90 8.57 -12.07
C VAL A 5 15.46 8.52 -10.61
N GLY A 6 14.32 9.13 -10.28
CA GLY A 6 13.74 9.06 -8.93
C GLY A 6 13.42 7.62 -8.51
N LEU A 7 12.85 6.81 -9.42
CA LEU A 7 12.57 5.40 -9.14
C LEU A 7 13.84 4.59 -8.90
N VAL A 8 14.91 4.80 -9.66
CA VAL A 8 16.18 4.07 -9.47
C VAL A 8 16.84 4.45 -8.14
N LEU A 9 16.84 5.73 -7.76
CA LEU A 9 17.40 6.19 -6.49
C LEU A 9 16.59 5.70 -5.28
N LEU A 10 15.26 5.62 -5.41
CA LEU A 10 14.36 5.18 -4.35
C LEU A 10 14.13 3.66 -4.35
N ALA A 11 14.58 2.94 -5.39
CA ALA A 11 14.46 1.48 -5.49
C ALA A 11 14.95 0.72 -4.24
N PRO A 12 16.14 0.99 -3.67
CA PRO A 12 16.58 0.30 -2.46
C PRO A 12 15.65 0.57 -1.26
N LEU A 13 15.15 1.79 -1.10
CA LEU A 13 14.20 2.13 -0.05
C LEU A 13 12.87 1.38 -0.23
N PHE A 14 12.34 1.35 -1.45
CA PHE A 14 11.13 0.59 -1.77
C PHE A 14 11.28 -0.91 -1.52
N LEU A 15 12.49 -1.45 -1.73
CA LEU A 15 12.78 -2.86 -1.45
C LEU A 15 12.78 -3.15 0.05
N VAL A 16 13.35 -2.27 0.88
CA VAL A 16 13.30 -2.42 2.35
C VAL A 16 11.86 -2.35 2.85
N VAL A 17 11.07 -1.38 2.36
CA VAL A 17 9.64 -1.27 2.71
C VAL A 17 8.88 -2.50 2.25
N ALA A 18 9.14 -3.00 1.04
CA ALA A 18 8.51 -4.21 0.51
C ALA A 18 8.81 -5.44 1.39
N LEU A 19 10.05 -5.62 1.82
CA LEU A 19 10.44 -6.70 2.72
C LEU A 19 9.75 -6.57 4.09
N ALA A 20 9.72 -5.36 4.66
CA ALA A 20 9.07 -5.12 5.94
C ALA A 20 7.57 -5.48 5.89
N VAL A 21 6.88 -5.13 4.79
CA VAL A 21 5.46 -5.47 4.58
C VAL A 21 5.25 -6.99 4.45
N VAL A 22 6.10 -7.69 3.70
CA VAL A 22 5.97 -9.15 3.49
C VAL A 22 6.31 -9.95 4.75
N LEU A 23 7.28 -9.48 5.53
CA LEU A 23 7.67 -10.11 6.79
C LEU A 23 6.60 -9.95 7.87
N ASP A 24 5.84 -8.85 7.85
CA ASP A 24 4.81 -8.58 8.85
C ASP A 24 3.46 -9.22 8.50
N SER A 25 3.11 -9.35 7.22
CA SER A 25 1.90 -10.06 6.77
C SER A 25 2.16 -10.81 5.45
N PRO A 26 1.88 -12.14 5.38
CA PRO A 26 2.03 -12.89 4.14
C PRO A 26 1.02 -12.39 3.09
N GLY A 27 1.52 -11.83 1.98
CA GLY A 27 0.67 -11.34 0.88
C GLY A 27 1.36 -10.33 -0.05
N PRO A 28 0.62 -9.77 -1.02
CA PRO A 28 1.20 -8.82 -1.97
C PRO A 28 1.57 -7.47 -1.32
N VAL A 29 2.78 -6.98 -1.62
CA VAL A 29 3.35 -5.72 -1.09
C VAL A 29 2.47 -4.50 -1.38
N PHE A 30 1.84 -4.48 -2.55
CA PHE A 30 1.08 -3.33 -3.02
C PHE A 30 -0.43 -3.55 -2.92
N PHE A 31 -1.11 -2.54 -2.40
CA PHE A 31 -2.56 -2.43 -2.40
C PHE A 31 -3.04 -1.52 -3.54
N ARG A 32 -4.12 -1.92 -4.21
CA ARG A 32 -4.72 -1.16 -5.32
C ARG A 32 -6.05 -0.55 -4.87
N HIS A 33 -6.05 0.76 -4.67
CA HIS A 33 -7.27 1.50 -4.36
C HIS A 33 -7.86 2.12 -5.63
N ARG A 34 -9.12 1.81 -5.97
CA ARG A 34 -9.86 2.53 -7.00
C ARG A 34 -10.28 3.93 -6.50
N ARG A 35 -9.85 4.98 -7.18
CA ARG A 35 -10.23 6.38 -6.89
C ARG A 35 -10.73 7.08 -8.15
N ALA A 36 -11.56 8.10 -7.99
CA ALA A 36 -12.00 8.92 -9.12
C ALA A 36 -10.82 9.76 -9.63
N GLY A 37 -10.43 9.55 -10.89
CA GLY A 37 -9.40 10.33 -11.57
C GLY A 37 -9.99 11.44 -12.43
N LYS A 38 -9.15 12.02 -13.30
CA LYS A 38 -9.54 13.13 -14.20
C LYS A 38 -10.73 12.72 -15.08
N GLY A 39 -11.78 13.55 -15.08
CA GLY A 39 -12.99 13.30 -15.86
C GLY A 39 -13.84 12.14 -15.34
N ASN A 40 -13.82 11.90 -14.02
CA ASN A 40 -14.55 10.83 -13.35
C ASN A 40 -14.19 9.41 -13.85
N ARG A 41 -13.02 9.26 -14.47
CA ARG A 41 -12.52 7.95 -14.89
C ARG A 41 -11.87 7.27 -13.69
N PRO A 42 -12.28 6.05 -13.32
CA PRO A 42 -11.68 5.36 -12.19
C PRO A 42 -10.21 5.07 -12.49
N ILE A 43 -9.34 5.51 -11.59
CA ILE A 43 -7.90 5.21 -11.62
C ILE A 43 -7.58 4.22 -10.49
N GLN A 44 -6.63 3.33 -10.77
CA GLN A 44 -6.07 2.45 -9.73
C GLN A 44 -4.86 3.16 -9.13
N VAL A 45 -4.95 3.48 -7.85
CA VAL A 45 -3.85 4.03 -7.06
C VAL A 45 -3.14 2.87 -6.40
N LEU A 46 -1.87 2.70 -6.74
CA LEU A 46 -0.99 1.72 -6.11
C LEU A 46 -0.36 2.36 -4.87
N LYS A 47 -0.47 1.71 -3.71
CA LYS A 47 0.20 2.12 -2.47
C LYS A 47 0.83 0.91 -1.80
N PHE A 48 1.83 1.13 -0.95
CA PHE A 48 2.30 0.07 -0.06
C PHE A 48 1.17 -0.33 0.88
N ARG A 49 1.07 -1.64 1.11
CA ARG A 49 0.09 -2.20 2.03
C ARG A 49 0.51 -1.83 3.46
N SER A 50 -0.41 -1.23 4.20
CA SER A 50 -0.27 -0.89 5.62
C SER A 50 -1.25 -1.65 6.51
N MET A 51 -2.06 -2.54 5.92
CA MET A 51 -3.05 -3.36 6.61
C MET A 51 -2.88 -4.83 6.21
N ILE A 52 -3.24 -5.77 7.07
CA ILE A 52 -3.16 -7.21 6.81
C ILE A 52 -3.93 -7.60 5.54
N ASP A 53 -3.54 -8.72 4.92
CA ASP A 53 -4.28 -9.25 3.78
C ASP A 53 -5.75 -9.52 4.14
N GLY A 54 -6.67 -9.05 3.31
CA GLY A 54 -8.10 -9.20 3.56
C GLY A 54 -8.68 -8.27 4.63
N ALA A 55 -7.96 -7.23 5.10
CA ALA A 55 -8.49 -6.25 6.05
C ALA A 55 -9.83 -5.63 5.59
N ASP A 56 -10.01 -5.42 4.29
CA ASP A 56 -11.25 -4.91 3.69
C ASP A 56 -12.46 -5.87 3.85
N LEU A 57 -12.22 -7.16 4.09
CA LEU A 57 -13.26 -8.17 4.32
C LEU A 57 -13.63 -8.30 5.80
N ILE A 58 -12.77 -7.82 6.69
CA ILE A 58 -12.83 -8.08 8.14
C ILE A 58 -13.43 -6.88 8.90
N GLY A 59 -13.39 -5.68 8.34
CA GLY A 59 -13.89 -4.49 9.04
C GLY A 59 -14.17 -3.29 8.13
N PRO A 60 -14.63 -2.17 8.71
CA PRO A 60 -15.04 -0.98 7.96
C PRO A 60 -13.88 -0.37 7.16
N GLU A 61 -14.23 0.36 6.09
CA GLU A 61 -13.30 1.09 5.20
C GLU A 61 -12.55 2.23 5.94
N VAL A 62 -12.97 2.55 7.17
CA VAL A 62 -12.37 3.55 8.05
C VAL A 62 -11.50 2.86 9.09
N THR A 63 -10.21 3.16 9.07
CA THR A 63 -9.24 2.71 10.08
C THR A 63 -9.43 3.52 11.38
N ALA A 64 -9.56 2.84 12.52
CA ALA A 64 -9.54 3.46 13.84
C ALA A 64 -8.11 3.51 14.41
N SER A 65 -7.82 4.41 15.35
CA SER A 65 -6.47 4.60 15.92
C SER A 65 -5.88 3.36 16.64
N ASN A 66 -6.65 2.28 16.80
CA ASN A 66 -6.22 1.03 17.46
C ASN A 66 -6.69 -0.20 16.68
N ASP A 67 -6.67 -0.12 15.35
CA ASP A 67 -7.17 -1.16 14.47
C ASP A 67 -6.14 -2.30 14.34
N GLU A 68 -6.50 -3.49 14.82
CA GLU A 68 -5.67 -4.71 14.79
C GLU A 68 -5.31 -5.15 13.36
N ARG A 69 -5.98 -4.57 12.34
CA ARG A 69 -5.69 -4.84 10.94
C ARG A 69 -4.49 -4.06 10.41
N ILE A 70 -3.90 -3.11 11.16
CA ILE A 70 -2.73 -2.34 10.73
C ILE A 70 -1.45 -3.18 10.88
N THR A 71 -0.62 -3.22 9.85
CA THR A 71 0.73 -3.83 9.91
C THR A 71 1.62 -3.03 10.85
N ARG A 72 2.53 -3.65 11.61
CA ARG A 72 3.48 -2.98 12.53
C ARG A 72 4.33 -1.88 11.89
N VAL A 73 4.43 -1.89 10.56
CA VAL A 73 5.21 -0.94 9.75
C VAL A 73 4.38 0.30 9.36
N GLY A 74 3.05 0.25 9.45
CA GLY A 74 2.11 1.31 9.07
C GLY A 74 1.47 1.99 10.27
#